data_AF-A0A9X8VCI3-F1
#
_entry.id   AF-A0A9X8VCI3-F1
#
_cell.length_a   1.000
_cell.length_b   1.000
_cell.length_c   1.000
_cell.angle_alpha   90.00
_cell.angle_beta   90.00
_cell.angle_gamma   90.00
#
_symmetry.space_group_name_H-M   'P 1'
#
loop_
_entity.id
_entity.type
_entity.pdbx_description
1 polymer ?
#
loop_
_entity_poly.entity_id
_entity_poly.type
_entity_poly.pdbx_seq_one_letter_code
_entity_poly.pdbx_strand_id
1 'polypeptide(L)' 'NTTAGGVATGSGIGPRYVDYVLGIVKAYSTRVGAGPFPTELFDETGEYLCKQGNEFGATTGRRRRTG' A
#
# COMPACT_ATOMS: atom_id res chain seq x y z
N ASN A 1 3.05 -12.67 -6.65
CA ASN A 1 2.24 -12.72 -5.42
C ASN A 1 2.84 -11.71 -4.45
N THR A 2 2.03 -10.91 -3.76
CA THR A 2 2.51 -9.88 -2.82
C THR A 2 2.52 -10.35 -1.37
N THR A 3 1.90 -11.49 -1.06
CA THR A 3 1.98 -12.09 0.28
C THR A 3 3.34 -12.77 0.50
N ALA A 4 3.69 -13.02 1.76
CA ALA A 4 4.98 -13.62 2.14
C ALA A 4 5.26 -14.98 1.46
N GLY A 5 4.22 -15.74 1.09
CA GLY A 5 4.39 -17.01 0.37
C GLY A 5 5.07 -16.86 -1.00
N GLY A 6 5.02 -15.67 -1.61
CA GLY A 6 5.74 -15.38 -2.85
C GLY A 6 7.26 -15.47 -2.73
N VAL A 7 7.82 -15.37 -1.51
CA VAL A 7 9.26 -15.47 -1.26
C VAL A 7 9.78 -16.85 -1.67
N ALA A 8 9.10 -17.93 -1.29
CA ALA A 8 9.54 -19.29 -1.61
C ALA A 8 9.52 -19.55 -3.13
N THR A 9 8.39 -19.24 -3.78
CA THR A 9 8.24 -19.45 -5.23
C THR A 9 9.09 -18.51 -6.08
N GLY A 10 9.37 -17.29 -5.58
CA GLY A 10 10.05 -16.24 -6.33
C GLY A 10 11.57 -16.22 -6.16
N SER A 11 12.12 -16.78 -5.08
CA SER A 11 13.57 -16.81 -4.81
C SER A 11 14.18 -18.21 -4.78
N GLY A 12 13.36 -19.26 -4.71
CA GLY A 12 13.84 -20.64 -4.60
C GLY A 12 14.22 -21.07 -3.17
N ILE A 13 14.07 -20.20 -2.17
CA ILE A 13 14.24 -20.59 -0.77
C ILE A 13 13.11 -21.53 -0.33
N GLY A 14 13.45 -22.59 0.39
CA GLY A 14 12.46 -23.48 0.99
C GLY A 14 11.58 -22.71 2.00
N PRO A 15 10.24 -22.90 2.00
CA PRO A 15 9.34 -22.12 2.87
C PRO A 15 9.58 -22.34 4.37
N ARG A 16 10.26 -23.44 4.75
CA ARG A 16 10.65 -23.72 6.14
C ARG A 16 11.76 -22.81 6.67
N TYR A 17 12.42 -22.04 5.79
CA TYR A 17 13.51 -21.13 6.16
C TYR A 17 13.05 -19.66 6.25
N VAL A 18 11.74 -19.41 6.36
CA VAL A 18 11.20 -18.08 6.60
C VAL A 18 11.00 -17.91 8.11
N ASP A 19 11.98 -17.29 8.77
CA ASP A 19 11.99 -17.21 10.24
C ASP A 19 11.15 -16.05 10.79
N TYR A 20 11.08 -14.93 10.06
CA TYR A 20 10.39 -13.73 10.50
C TYR A 20 9.77 -12.96 9.33
N VAL A 21 8.58 -12.40 9.53
CA VAL A 21 7.87 -11.58 8.54
C VAL A 21 7.56 -10.22 9.15
N LEU A 22 8.22 -9.17 8.63
CA LEU A 22 7.94 -7.78 9.01
C LEU A 22 6.85 -7.20 8.11
N GLY A 23 5.69 -6.90 8.69
CA GLY A 23 4.63 -6.17 7.99
C GLY A 23 4.88 -4.67 7.99
N ILE A 24 4.89 -4.03 6.82
CA ILE A 24 4.93 -2.58 6.72
C ILE A 24 3.49 -2.06 6.67
N VAL A 25 3.11 -1.27 7.67
CA VAL A 25 1.81 -0.64 7.78
C VAL A 25 1.96 0.87 7.90
N LYS A 26 1.15 1.62 7.14
CA LYS A 26 1.08 3.08 7.26
C LYS A 26 0.06 3.46 8.32
N ALA A 27 0.23 4.63 8.94
CA ALA A 27 -0.69 5.15 9.94
C ALA A 27 -2.09 5.49 9.38
N TYR A 28 -2.20 5.62 8.05
CA TYR A 28 -3.43 5.86 7.32
C TYR A 28 -3.40 5.06 6.00
N SER A 29 -4.55 4.94 5.36
CA SER A 29 -4.74 4.10 4.19
C SER A 29 -4.55 4.91 2.91
N THR A 30 -3.95 4.26 1.90
CA THR A 30 -3.84 4.84 0.57
C THR A 30 -4.04 3.81 -0.52
N ARG A 31 -4.58 4.21 -1.66
CA ARG A 31 -4.70 3.36 -2.84
C ARG A 31 -4.40 4.13 -4.13
N VAL A 32 -3.74 3.50 -5.09
CA VAL A 32 -3.60 4.03 -6.45
C VAL A 32 -4.50 3.24 -7.39
N GLY A 33 -5.17 3.95 -8.31
CA GLY A 33 -6.07 3.32 -9.28
C GLY A 33 -7.40 2.89 -8.68
N ALA A 34 -8.19 2.19 -9.49
CA ALA A 34 -9.56 1.80 -9.18
C ALA A 34 -9.67 0.66 -8.14
N GLY A 35 -10.91 0.33 -7.81
CA GLY A 35 -11.27 -0.74 -6.89
C GLY A 35 -11.76 -0.24 -5.52
N PRO A 36 -12.40 -1.11 -4.74
CA PRO A 36 -13.12 -0.71 -3.53
C PRO A 36 -12.15 -0.15 -2.47
N PHE A 37 -12.53 0.95 -1.86
CA PHE A 37 -11.77 1.54 -0.75
C PHE A 37 -12.75 2.02 0.33
N PRO A 38 -13.10 1.17 1.30
CA PRO A 38 -14.19 1.46 2.24
C PRO A 38 -13.96 2.69 3.13
N THR A 39 -12.71 3.04 3.43
CA THR A 39 -12.36 4.18 4.29
C THR A 39 -11.95 5.41 3.49
N GLU A 40 -12.17 5.43 2.16
CA GLU A 40 -11.79 6.55 1.32
C GLU A 40 -12.46 7.85 1.78
N LEU A 41 -11.64 8.89 1.99
CA LEU A 41 -12.06 10.20 2.42
C LEU A 41 -12.18 11.14 1.21
N PHE A 42 -13.35 11.73 1.04
CA PHE A 42 -13.68 12.65 -0.05
C PHE A 42 -13.76 14.12 0.42
N ASP A 43 -13.27 14.39 1.62
CA ASP A 43 -13.35 15.67 2.30
C ASP A 43 -11.96 16.32 2.47
N GLU A 44 -11.90 17.41 3.24
CA GLU A 44 -10.68 18.15 3.54
C GLU A 44 -9.65 17.30 4.28
N THR A 45 -10.08 16.31 5.07
CA THR A 45 -9.19 15.37 5.78
C THR A 45 -8.44 14.49 4.78
N GLY A 46 -9.15 13.97 3.78
CA GLY A 46 -8.55 13.23 2.67
C GLY A 46 -7.49 14.05 1.94
N GLU A 47 -7.80 15.31 1.62
CA GLU A 47 -6.86 16.22 0.96
C GLU A 47 -5.64 16.54 1.83
N TYR A 48 -5.85 16.78 3.13
CA TYR A 48 -4.79 17.01 4.11
C TYR A 48 -3.81 15.84 4.18
N LEU A 49 -4.31 14.60 4.31
CA LEU A 49 -3.48 13.39 4.31
C LEU A 49 -2.67 13.25 3.02
N CYS A 50 -3.29 13.52 1.87
CA CYS A 50 -2.62 13.45 0.58
C CYS A 50 -1.46 14.46 0.49
N LYS A 51 -1.66 15.68 0.99
CA LYS A 51 -0.65 16.75 0.96
C LYS A 51 0.49 16.48 1.94
N GLN A 52 0.18 16.23 3.21
CA GLN A 52 1.19 16.00 4.26
C GLN A 52 1.95 14.69 4.08
N GLY A 53 1.30 13.67 3.52
CA GLY A 53 1.92 12.41 3.18
C GLY A 53 2.73 12.40 1.87
N ASN A 54 2.75 13.51 1.14
CA ASN A 54 3.33 13.62 -0.19
C ASN A 54 2.82 12.54 -1.18
N GLU A 55 1.53 12.22 -1.11
CA GLU A 55 0.92 11.07 -1.77
C GLU A 55 0.47 11.34 -3.22
N PHE A 56 1.25 12.12 -3.97
CA PHE A 56 0.91 12.60 -5.31
C PHE A 56 1.25 11.63 -6.45
N GLY A 57 2.20 10.72 -6.22
CA GLY A 57 2.79 9.90 -7.28
C GLY A 57 3.71 10.70 -8.20
N ALA A 58 4.46 9.99 -9.06
CA ALA A 58 5.46 10.60 -9.93
C ALA A 58 4.93 10.89 -11.36
N THR A 59 3.77 10.35 -11.72
CA THR A 59 3.20 10.46 -13.07
C THR A 59 1.69 10.62 -13.03
N THR A 60 1.10 11.09 -14.14
CA THR A 60 -0.35 11.30 -14.27
C THR A 60 -1.13 10.03 -13.92
N GLY A 61 -2.24 10.19 -13.19
CA GLY A 61 -3.07 9.06 -12.74
C GLY A 61 -2.48 8.24 -11.59
N ARG A 62 -1.33 8.65 -11.03
CA ARG A 62 -0.71 7.99 -9.87
C ARG A 62 -0.93 8.68 -8.53
N ARG A 63 -1.74 9.76 -8.49
CA ARG A 63 -2.19 10.37 -7.23
C ARG A 63 -2.93 9.32 -6.40
N ARG A 64 -2.53 9.17 -5.15
CA ARG A 64 -3.14 8.20 -4.24
C ARG A 64 -4.45 8.77 -3.70
N ARG A 65 -5.44 7.89 -3.63
CA ARG A 65 -6.67 8.06 -2.85
C ARG A 65 -6.32 7.80 -1.39
N THR A 66 -6.84 8.60 -0.47
CA THR A 66 -6.47 8.60 0.95
C THR A 66 -7.68 8.29 1.83
N GLY A 67 -7.43 7.70 2.99
CA GLY A 67 -8.45 7.28 3.96
C GLY A 67 -7.85 6.54 5.13
#